data_AF-A0A381ZNK1-F1
#
_entry.id   AF-A0A381ZNK1-F1
#
_cell.length_a   1.000
_cell.length_b   1.000
_cell.length_c   1.000
_cell.angle_alpha   90.00
_cell.angle_beta   90.00
_cell.angle_gamma   90.00
#
_symmetry.space_group_name_H-M   'P 1'
#
loop_
_entity.id
_entity.type
_entity.pdbx_description
1 polymer ?
#
loop_
_entity_poly.entity_id
_entity_poly.type
_entity_poly.pdbx_seq_one_letter_code
_entity_poly.pdbx_strand_id
1 'polypeptide(L)' 'MALCAFALSACSIGKKCTYTQEGTKLSSYVWFYKDKPVDLDKGNCN' A
#
# COMPACT_ATOMS: atom_id res chain seq x y z
N MET A 1 17.86 12.86 -17.80
CA MET A 1 16.40 12.64 -17.64
C MET A 1 16.17 11.30 -16.91
N ALA A 2 16.50 11.21 -15.62
CA ALA A 2 16.48 9.92 -14.90
C ALA A 2 16.10 10.05 -13.41
N LEU A 3 15.36 11.11 -13.03
CA LEU A 3 14.96 11.35 -11.64
C LEU A 3 13.57 10.79 -11.30
N CYS A 4 12.72 10.47 -12.29
CA CYS A 4 11.36 10.01 -12.03
C CYS A 4 11.23 8.49 -11.79
N ALA A 5 12.21 7.68 -12.20
CA ALA A 5 12.09 6.22 -12.15
C ALA A 5 12.27 5.64 -10.73
N PHE A 6 12.89 6.37 -9.81
CA PHE A 6 13.11 5.92 -8.43
C PHE A 6 11.97 6.26 -7.47
N ALA A 7 11.06 7.18 -7.84
CA ALA A 7 9.95 7.59 -6.99
C ALA A 7 8.72 6.65 -7.08
N LEU A 8 8.62 5.84 -8.15
CA LEU A 8 7.49 4.94 -8.35
C LEU A 8 7.67 3.53 -7.76
N SER A 9 8.89 3.15 -7.35
CA SER A 9 9.15 1.79 -6.85
C SER A 9 8.45 1.48 -5.51
N ALA A 10 8.02 2.50 -4.78
CA ALA A 10 7.33 2.37 -3.49
C ALA A 10 5.83 2.71 -3.54
N CYS A 11 5.28 3.06 -4.70
CA CYS A 11 3.89 3.49 -4.84
C CYS A 11 3.06 2.39 -5.51
N SER A 12 2.23 1.69 -4.74
CA SER A 12 1.28 0.73 -5.28
C SER A 12 -0.08 1.37 -5.46
N ILE A 13 -0.56 1.34 -6.70
CA ILE A 13 -1.82 1.97 -7.11
C ILE A 13 -2.87 0.85 -7.21
N GLY A 14 -3.92 0.97 -6.40
CA GLY A 14 -5.06 0.06 -6.36
C GLY A 14 -5.72 0.04 -4.99
N LYS A 15 -7.04 -0.13 -4.96
CA LYS A 15 -7.79 -0.33 -3.70
C LYS A 15 -7.18 -1.49 -2.93
N LYS A 16 -6.54 -1.20 -1.80
CA LYS A 16 -6.02 -2.18 -0.85
C LYS A 16 -6.43 -1.76 0.55
N CYS A 17 -6.58 -2.74 1.41
CA CYS A 17 -6.87 -2.52 2.81
C CYS A 17 -5.78 -3.19 3.65
N THR A 18 -5.47 -2.59 4.79
CA THR A 18 -4.59 -3.18 5.79
C THR A 18 -5.20 -2.98 7.16
N TYR A 19 -4.88 -3.90 8.07
CA TYR A 19 -5.20 -3.75 9.47
C TYR A 19 -3.97 -3.22 10.19
N THR A 20 -4.16 -2.19 11.03
CA THR A 20 -3.11 -1.80 11.97
C THR A 20 -3.01 -2.85 13.07
N GLN A 21 -1.89 -2.85 13.80
CA GLN A 21 -1.73 -3.66 15.02
C GLN A 21 -2.78 -3.35 16.09
N GLU A 22 -3.51 -2.23 15.95
CA GLU A 22 -4.59 -1.81 16.84
C GLU A 22 -5.98 -2.26 16.36
N GLY A 23 -6.05 -3.00 15.25
CA GLY A 23 -7.31 -3.52 14.69
C GLY A 23 -8.05 -2.55 13.77
N THR A 24 -7.46 -1.39 13.46
CA THR A 24 -8.10 -0.38 12.60
C THR A 24 -7.93 -0.73 11.12
N LYS A 25 -9.04 -0.82 10.38
CA LYS A 25 -9.06 -1.05 8.92
C LYS A 25 -8.72 0.26 8.19
N LEU A 26 -7.54 0.34 7.59
CA LEU A 26 -7.19 1.39 6.65
C LEU A 26 -7.46 0.90 5.23
N SER A 27 -8.28 1.63 4.48
CA SER A 27 -8.52 1.41 3.05
C SER A 27 -8.00 2.63 2.30
N SER A 28 -7.12 2.40 1.33
CA SER A 28 -6.61 3.47 0.48
C SER A 28 -6.43 2.97 -0.95
N TYR A 29 -6.45 3.90 -1.89
CA TYR A 29 -6.21 3.63 -3.31
C TYR A 29 -4.73 3.74 -3.67
N VAL A 30 -3.99 4.53 -2.89
CA VAL A 30 -2.57 4.78 -3.09
C VAL A 30 -1.86 4.38 -1.81
N TRP A 31 -0.88 3.51 -1.96
CA TRP A 31 -0.11 3.00 -0.84
C TRP A 31 1.37 3.21 -1.09
N PHE A 32 2.01 3.85 -0.12
CA PHE A 32 3.45 4.04 -0.10
C PHE A 32 4.05 3.08 0.92
N TYR A 33 4.85 2.14 0.44
CA TYR A 33 5.55 1.20 1.31
C TYR A 33 6.89 0.84 0.70
N LYS A 34 7.89 0.70 1.56
CA LYS A 34 9.25 0.31 1.16
C LYS A 34 9.32 -1.21 0.92
N ASP A 35 8.65 -1.96 1.79
CA ASP A 35 8.41 -3.40 1.68
C ASP A 35 6.91 -3.64 1.79
N LYS A 36 6.35 -4.43 0.86
CA LYS A 36 4.90 -4.68 0.83
C LYS A 36 4.48 -5.37 2.14
N PRO A 37 3.66 -4.75 3.00
CA PRO A 37 3.14 -5.43 4.18
C PRO A 37 2.28 -6.61 3.73
N VAL A 38 2.40 -7.74 4.44
CA VAL A 38 1.56 -8.92 4.17
C VAL A 38 0.08 -8.61 4.37
N ASP A 39 -0.21 -7.74 5.34
CA ASP A 39 -1.55 -7.27 5.69
C ASP A 39 -2.15 -6.31 4.66
N LEU A 40 -1.32 -5.78 3.74
CA LEU A 40 -1.73 -4.84 2.71
C LEU A 40 -2.27 -5.56 1.46
N ASP A 41 -3.50 -6.05 1.58
CA ASP A 41 -4.12 -6.88 0.55
C ASP A 41 -5.53 -6.42 0.16
N LYS A 42 -5.95 -6.80 -1.05
CA LYS A 42 -7.32 -6.54 -1.53
C LYS A 42 -8.33 -7.40 -0.77
N GLY A 43 -7.95 -8.61 -0.37
CA GLY A 43 -8.79 -9.54 0.40
C GLY A 43 -9.14 -9.04 1.80
N ASN A 44 -8.29 -8.19 2.39
CA ASN A 44 -8.57 -7.52 3.67
C ASN A 44 -9.63 -6.41 3.56
N CYS A 45 -10.13 -6.11 2.36
CA CYS A 45 -11.23 -5.18 2.16
C CYS A 45 -12.61 -5.80 2.31
N ASN A 46 -12.73 -7.12 2.51
CA ASN A 46 -14.00 -7.83 2.67
C ASN A 46 -14.77 -7.41 3.95
#